data_AF-A0A1S8NB34-F1
#
_entry.id   AF-A0A1S8NB34-F1
#
_cell.length_a   1.000
_cell.length_b   1.000
_cell.length_c   1.000
_cell.angle_alpha   90.00
_cell.angle_beta   90.00
_cell.angle_gamma   90.00
#
_symmetry.space_group_name_H-M   'P 1'
#
loop_
_entity.id
_entity.type
_entity.pdbx_description
1 polymer ?
#
loop_
_entity_poly.entity_id
_entity_poly.type
_entity_poly.pdbx_seq_one_letter_code
_entity_poly.pdbx_strand_id
1 'polypeptide(L)'
;MPANTVGQKILKQRLIRNIERKDFCKMINAEKKTVELWELHDLVPAAKSIKKICDLFKIPLEYFGDYYSMYFKKPEKLFVEWKTRNNYSYSNCVRILDCSKSALITFVRGDYGLSYDMYFKMKEVGVF
;
A
#
# COMPACT_ATOMS: atom_id res chain seq x y z
N MET A 1 6.51 8.11 21.95
CA MET A 1 7.01 6.91 21.24
C MET A 1 7.15 7.23 19.75
N PRO A 2 8.32 7.01 19.13
CA PRO A 2 8.44 7.05 17.68
C PRO A 2 7.58 5.93 17.07
N ALA A 3 6.87 6.24 15.99
CA ALA A 3 5.98 5.29 15.30
C ALA A 3 6.66 4.84 14.01
N ASN A 4 7.39 3.75 14.10
CA ASN A 4 8.29 3.26 13.05
C ASN A 4 7.57 2.33 12.07
N THR A 5 6.50 1.66 12.50
CA THR A 5 5.68 0.80 11.65
C THR A 5 4.35 1.46 11.28
N VAL A 6 3.70 0.95 10.22
CA VAL A 6 2.33 1.38 9.86
C VAL A 6 1.37 1.14 11.02
N GLY A 7 1.48 0.00 11.70
CA GLY A 7 0.70 -0.36 12.87
C GLY A 7 0.82 0.65 14.02
N GLN A 8 2.05 0.98 14.40
CA GLN A 8 2.34 1.98 15.43
C GLN A 8 1.81 3.37 15.05
N LYS A 9 1.87 3.73 13.76
CA LYS A 9 1.31 4.99 13.27
C LYS A 9 -0.22 5.03 13.41
N ILE A 10 -0.91 3.91 13.15
CA ILE A 10 -2.37 3.78 13.36
C ILE A 10 -2.70 3.92 14.85
N LEU A 11 -2.01 3.14 15.68
CA LEU A 11 -2.19 3.16 17.14
C LEU A 11 -2.01 4.59 17.68
N LYS A 12 -0.94 5.28 17.27
CA LYS A 12 -0.67 6.66 17.64
C LYS A 12 -1.83 7.60 17.28
N GLN A 13 -2.33 7.53 16.04
CA GLN A 13 -3.41 8.42 15.59
C GLN A 13 -4.72 8.16 16.33
N ARG A 14 -5.01 6.90 16.67
CA ARG A 14 -6.17 6.52 17.47
C ARG A 14 -6.07 7.05 18.91
N LEU A 15 -4.93 6.81 19.57
CA LEU A 15 -4.73 7.22 20.97
C LEU A 15 -4.72 8.74 21.15
N ILE A 16 -4.11 9.50 20.23
CA ILE A 16 -4.08 10.97 20.29
C ILE A 16 -5.49 11.58 20.18
N ARG A 17 -6.43 10.87 19.53
CA ARG A 17 -7.83 11.30 19.41
C ARG A 17 -8.73 10.74 20.52
N ASN A 18 -8.16 10.01 21.48
CA ASN A 18 -8.88 9.36 22.56
C ASN A 18 -10.01 8.44 22.07
N ILE A 19 -9.77 7.69 20.99
CA ILE A 19 -10.77 6.79 20.40
C ILE A 19 -10.52 5.35 20.88
N GLU A 20 -11.54 4.74 21.45
CA GLU A 20 -11.53 3.33 21.82
C GLU A 20 -11.43 2.44 20.58
N ARG A 21 -10.70 1.33 20.68
CA ARG A 21 -10.48 0.44 19.51
C ARG A 21 -11.80 -0.03 18.91
N LYS A 22 -12.79 -0.33 19.75
CA LYS A 22 -14.14 -0.74 19.32
C LYS A 22 -14.82 0.31 18.44
N ASP A 23 -14.73 1.58 18.81
CA ASP A 23 -15.38 2.66 18.06
C ASP A 23 -14.59 2.99 16.81
N PHE A 24 -13.25 2.95 16.87
CA PHE A 24 -12.40 3.06 15.70
C PHE A 24 -12.74 1.99 14.65
N CYS A 25 -12.92 0.73 15.06
CA CYS A 25 -13.31 -0.36 14.17
C CYS A 25 -14.63 -0.08 13.43
N LYS A 26 -15.63 0.47 14.14
CA LYS A 26 -16.91 0.88 13.53
C LYS A 26 -16.71 2.02 12.53
N MET A 27 -15.91 3.02 12.89
CA MET A 27 -15.65 4.20 12.04
C MET A 27 -15.01 3.84 10.69
N ILE A 28 -14.10 2.86 10.66
CA ILE A 28 -13.43 2.42 9.43
C ILE A 28 -14.06 1.17 8.80
N ASN A 29 -15.15 0.66 9.38
CA ASN A 29 -15.81 -0.59 9.01
C ASN A 29 -14.77 -1.74 8.85
N ALA A 30 -14.09 -2.07 9.95
CA ALA A 30 -13.12 -3.15 10.04
C ALA A 30 -13.38 -4.00 11.30
N GLU A 31 -12.96 -5.27 11.26
CA GLU A 31 -13.07 -6.15 12.42
C GLU A 31 -12.08 -5.79 13.52
N LYS A 32 -12.49 -5.99 14.78
CA LYS A 32 -11.65 -5.72 15.95
C LYS A 32 -10.31 -6.48 15.90
N LYS A 33 -10.37 -7.78 15.56
CA LYS A 33 -9.18 -8.63 15.43
C LYS A 33 -8.22 -8.10 14.36
N THR A 34 -8.75 -7.64 13.23
CA THR A 34 -7.96 -7.07 12.14
C THR A 34 -7.22 -5.81 12.58
N VAL A 35 -7.89 -4.89 13.27
CA VAL A 35 -7.25 -3.68 13.80
C VAL A 35 -6.20 -4.01 14.88
N GLU A 36 -6.48 -5.01 15.72
CA GLU A 36 -5.54 -5.49 16.73
C GLU A 36 -4.26 -6.07 16.09
N LEU A 37 -4.41 -6.88 15.04
CA LEU A 37 -3.28 -7.39 14.26
C LEU A 37 -2.43 -6.26 13.65
N TRP A 38 -3.07 -5.19 13.18
CA TRP A 38 -2.33 -4.03 12.68
C TRP A 38 -1.57 -3.31 13.79
N GLU A 39 -2.24 -2.98 14.89
CA GLU A 39 -1.67 -2.14 15.95
C GLU A 39 -0.62 -2.85 16.81
N LEU A 40 -0.77 -4.16 17.03
CA LEU A 40 0.02 -4.92 18.01
C LEU A 40 0.95 -5.96 17.39
N HIS A 41 0.65 -6.44 16.19
CA HIS A 41 1.37 -7.54 15.55
C HIS A 41 2.01 -7.14 14.21
N ASP A 42 2.05 -5.83 13.92
CA ASP A 42 2.65 -5.24 12.72
C ASP A 42 2.19 -5.87 11.39
N LEU A 43 0.97 -6.42 11.37
CA LEU A 43 0.35 -6.88 10.12
C LEU A 43 0.11 -5.68 9.21
N VAL A 44 0.73 -5.69 8.02
CA VAL A 44 0.62 -4.60 7.06
C VAL A 44 -0.82 -4.46 6.56
N PRO A 45 -1.48 -3.31 6.79
CA PRO A 45 -2.84 -3.08 6.32
C PRO A 45 -2.89 -2.89 4.80
N ALA A 46 -4.00 -3.34 4.19
CA ALA A 46 -4.27 -3.07 2.78
C ALA A 46 -4.40 -1.56 2.51
N ALA A 47 -4.03 -1.12 1.31
CA ALA A 47 -4.05 0.30 0.95
C ALA A 47 -5.44 0.95 1.06
N LYS A 48 -6.51 0.19 0.73
CA LYS A 48 -7.90 0.64 0.92
C LYS A 48 -8.23 0.90 2.40
N SER A 49 -7.71 0.09 3.32
CA SER A 49 -7.92 0.30 4.76
C SER A 49 -7.18 1.54 5.26
N ILE A 50 -5.94 1.74 4.82
CA ILE A 50 -5.19 2.97 5.14
C ILE A 50 -5.89 4.20 4.58
N LYS A 51 -6.47 4.11 3.38
CA LYS A 51 -7.23 5.23 2.80
C LYS A 51 -8.41 5.63 3.67
N LYS A 52 -9.20 4.68 4.19
CA LYS A 52 -10.29 4.97 5.15
C LYS A 52 -9.78 5.69 6.40
N ILE A 53 -8.64 5.24 6.95
CA ILE A 53 -8.02 5.86 8.13
C ILE A 53 -7.56 7.30 7.81
N CYS A 54 -6.95 7.50 6.65
CA CYS A 54 -6.55 8.82 6.16
C CYS A 54 -7.74 9.76 6.02
N ASP A 55 -8.84 9.27 5.45
CA ASP A 55 -10.06 10.05 5.23
C ASP A 55 -10.78 10.41 6.53
N LEU A 56 -10.77 9.49 7.51
CA LEU A 56 -11.30 9.69 8.87
C LEU A 56 -10.49 10.73 9.63
N PHE A 57 -9.15 10.62 9.60
CA PHE A 57 -8.26 11.44 10.41
C PHE A 57 -7.74 12.70 9.70
N LYS A 58 -8.09 12.89 8.42
CA LYS A 58 -7.63 13.98 7.54
C LYS A 58 -6.10 14.06 7.47
N ILE A 59 -5.46 12.91 7.29
CA ILE A 59 -3.99 12.78 7.17
C ILE A 59 -3.61 12.28 5.77
N PRO A 60 -2.47 12.72 5.21
CA PRO A 60 -2.01 12.26 3.91
C PRO A 60 -1.58 10.79 3.93
N LEU A 61 -1.68 10.09 2.79
CA LEU A 61 -1.30 8.67 2.66
C LEU A 61 0.20 8.46 2.93
N GLU A 62 1.01 9.44 2.55
CA GLU A 62 2.45 9.52 2.74
C GLU A 62 2.85 9.42 4.21
N TYR A 63 1.96 9.83 5.13
CA TYR A 63 2.18 9.64 6.57
C TYR A 63 2.42 8.15 6.90
N PHE A 64 1.70 7.23 6.26
CA PHE A 64 1.86 5.79 6.45
C PHE A 64 2.95 5.19 5.56
N GLY A 65 3.26 5.82 4.43
CA GLY A 65 4.39 5.48 3.56
C GLY A 65 4.09 5.65 2.07
N ASP A 66 5.13 5.83 1.26
CA ASP A 66 5.05 6.12 -0.18
C ASP A 66 4.26 5.07 -0.96
N TYR A 67 4.31 3.79 -0.55
CA TYR A 67 3.51 2.72 -1.15
C TYR A 67 2.02 3.08 -1.17
N TYR A 68 1.50 3.62 -0.07
CA TYR A 68 0.08 3.90 0.05
C TYR A 68 -0.36 5.03 -0.87
N SER A 69 0.49 6.04 -1.10
CA SER A 69 0.18 7.08 -2.08
C SER A 69 0.33 6.56 -3.51
N MET A 70 1.37 5.76 -3.79
CA MET A 70 1.61 5.17 -5.10
C MET A 70 0.47 4.25 -5.56
N TYR A 71 -0.11 3.47 -4.64
CA TYR A 71 -1.22 2.56 -4.93
C TYR A 71 -2.40 3.26 -5.63
N PHE A 72 -2.67 4.54 -5.32
CA PHE A 72 -3.77 5.31 -5.89
C PHE A 72 -3.36 6.22 -7.06
N LYS A 73 -2.08 6.24 -7.45
CA LYS A 73 -1.53 7.11 -8.52
C LYS A 73 -1.51 6.46 -9.91
N LYS A 74 -2.31 5.42 -10.15
CA LYS A 74 -2.33 4.65 -11.41
C LYS A 74 -0.93 4.08 -11.75
N PRO A 75 -0.34 3.28 -10.84
CA PRO A 75 1.03 2.76 -10.99
C PRO A 75 1.23 1.93 -12.26
N GLU A 76 0.17 1.33 -12.82
CA GLU A 76 0.19 0.62 -14.09
C GLU A 76 0.64 1.50 -15.26
N LYS A 77 0.29 2.80 -15.26
CA LYS A 77 0.72 3.74 -16.30
C LYS A 77 2.21 4.04 -16.21
N LEU A 78 2.69 4.30 -15.00
CA LEU A 78 4.11 4.55 -14.73
C LEU A 78 4.97 3.35 -15.14
N PHE A 79 4.49 2.14 -14.88
CA PHE A 79 5.15 0.93 -15.36
C PHE A 79 5.21 0.86 -16.90
N VAL A 80 4.11 1.17 -17.60
CA VAL A 80 4.09 1.15 -19.07
C VAL A 80 5.04 2.20 -19.66
N GLU A 81 5.12 3.38 -19.06
CA GLU A 81 6.07 4.44 -19.43
C GLU A 81 7.53 3.98 -19.22
N TRP A 82 7.84 3.43 -18.05
CA TRP A 82 9.16 2.87 -17.75
C TRP A 82 9.56 1.77 -18.74
N LYS A 83 8.64 0.84 -19.04
CA LYS A 83 8.86 -0.24 -20.02
C LYS A 83 9.16 0.34 -21.40
N THR A 84 8.41 1.36 -21.83
CA THR A 84 8.55 1.98 -23.16
C THR A 84 9.86 2.75 -23.29
N ARG A 85 10.20 3.56 -22.28
CA ARG A 85 11.46 4.32 -22.21
C ARG A 85 12.70 3.44 -22.32
N ASN A 86 12.64 2.23 -21.74
CA ASN A 86 13.75 1.28 -21.76
C ASN A 86 13.69 0.29 -22.94
N ASN A 87 12.72 0.42 -23.86
CA ASN A 87 12.50 -0.52 -24.95
C ASN A 87 12.39 -1.99 -24.51
N TYR A 88 11.74 -2.23 -23.36
CA TYR A 88 11.59 -3.58 -22.81
C TYR A 88 10.35 -4.29 -23.35
N SER A 89 10.52 -5.58 -23.65
CA SER A 89 9.40 -6.51 -23.81
C SER A 89 8.82 -6.90 -22.44
N TYR A 90 7.60 -7.43 -22.41
CA TYR A 90 7.05 -7.99 -21.16
C TYR A 90 7.91 -9.13 -20.61
N SER A 91 8.55 -9.92 -21.47
CA SER A 91 9.47 -10.99 -21.05
C SER A 91 10.72 -10.42 -20.35
N ASN A 92 11.23 -9.27 -20.81
CA ASN A 92 12.31 -8.57 -20.13
C ASN A 92 11.84 -8.11 -18.74
N CYS A 93 10.66 -7.48 -18.65
CA CYS A 93 10.12 -6.99 -17.38
C CYS A 93 9.90 -8.11 -16.36
N VAL A 94 9.38 -9.26 -16.79
CA VAL A 94 9.19 -10.45 -15.94
C VAL A 94 10.51 -10.90 -15.32
N ARG A 95 11.60 -10.91 -16.11
CA ARG A 95 12.95 -11.26 -15.63
C ARG A 95 13.54 -10.21 -14.70
N ILE A 96 13.36 -8.93 -15.02
CA ILE A 96 13.90 -7.81 -14.24
C ILE A 96 13.21 -7.72 -12.87
N LEU A 97 11.88 -7.86 -12.84
CA LEU A 97 11.08 -7.75 -11.61
C LEU A 97 11.02 -9.06 -10.82
N ASP A 98 11.62 -10.15 -11.32
CA ASP A 98 11.52 -11.49 -10.75
C ASP A 98 10.08 -11.82 -10.30
N CYS A 99 9.17 -11.82 -11.27
CA CYS A 99 7.75 -12.05 -11.02
C CYS A 99 7.16 -13.00 -12.07
N SER A 100 5.95 -13.50 -11.83
CA SER A 100 5.28 -14.33 -12.83
C SER A 100 4.67 -13.46 -13.94
N LYS A 101 4.63 -14.01 -15.16
CA LYS A 101 3.96 -13.36 -16.31
C LYS A 101 2.50 -13.03 -15.98
N SER A 102 1.80 -13.93 -15.30
CA SER A 102 0.40 -13.71 -14.90
C SER A 102 0.25 -12.53 -13.94
N ALA A 103 1.11 -12.43 -12.92
CA ALA A 103 1.07 -11.31 -11.97
C ALA A 103 1.33 -9.97 -12.66
N LEU A 104 2.26 -9.92 -13.62
CA LEU A 104 2.53 -8.71 -14.37
C LEU A 104 1.36 -8.31 -15.27
N ILE A 105 0.74 -9.28 -15.97
CA ILE A 105 -0.41 -9.01 -16.85
C ILE A 105 -1.62 -8.51 -16.05
N THR A 106 -1.95 -9.15 -14.93
CA THR A 106 -3.11 -8.75 -14.12
C THR A 106 -2.90 -7.37 -13.48
N PHE A 107 -1.67 -7.05 -13.07
CA PHE A 107 -1.30 -5.70 -12.62
C PHE A 107 -1.50 -4.65 -13.74
N VAL A 108 -0.95 -4.89 -14.93
CA VAL A 108 -1.04 -3.94 -16.05
C VAL A 108 -2.47 -3.72 -16.52
N ARG A 109 -3.30 -4.76 -16.46
CA ARG A 109 -4.75 -4.65 -16.74
C ARG A 109 -5.51 -3.87 -15.68
N GLY A 110 -4.94 -3.70 -14.49
CA GLY A 110 -5.62 -3.10 -13.34
C GLY A 110 -6.64 -4.02 -12.68
N ASP A 111 -6.60 -5.33 -12.95
CA ASP A 111 -7.51 -6.31 -12.35
C ASP A 111 -7.31 -6.36 -10.82
N TYR A 112 -6.07 -6.15 -10.37
CA TYR A 112 -5.70 -6.00 -8.97
C TYR A 112 -4.82 -4.78 -8.78
N GLY A 113 -4.95 -4.13 -7.61
CA GLY A 113 -4.05 -3.03 -7.26
C GLY A 113 -2.62 -3.50 -6.99
N LEU A 114 -1.68 -2.55 -7.05
CA LEU A 114 -0.26 -2.79 -6.81
C LEU A 114 -0.02 -3.48 -5.45
N SER A 115 0.60 -4.66 -5.46
CA SER A 115 0.98 -5.33 -4.20
C SER A 115 2.22 -4.68 -3.59
N TYR A 116 2.43 -4.90 -2.29
CA TYR A 116 3.59 -4.35 -1.58
C TYR A 116 4.93 -4.90 -2.11
N ASP A 117 4.98 -6.21 -2.41
CA ASP A 117 6.15 -6.86 -3.05
C ASP A 117 6.45 -6.26 -4.43
N MET A 118 5.42 -6.16 -5.28
CA MET A 118 5.58 -5.60 -6.62
C MET A 118 6.00 -4.12 -6.57
N TYR A 119 5.49 -3.36 -5.59
CA TYR A 119 5.92 -1.98 -5.37
C TYR A 119 7.42 -1.87 -5.12
N PHE A 120 7.99 -2.70 -4.24
CA PHE A 120 9.42 -2.67 -3.98
C PHE A 120 10.25 -3.06 -5.19
N LYS A 121 9.89 -4.15 -5.87
CA LYS A 121 10.55 -4.58 -7.11
C LYS A 121 10.57 -3.47 -8.16
N MET A 122 9.45 -2.78 -8.34
CA MET A 122 9.33 -1.66 -9.27
C MET A 122 10.12 -0.43 -8.81
N LYS A 123 10.14 -0.14 -7.50
CA LYS A 123 10.91 0.97 -6.93
C LYS A 123 12.41 0.75 -7.10
N GLU A 124 12.91 -0.47 -6.88
CA GLU A 124 14.33 -0.81 -7.01
C GLU A 124 14.87 -0.62 -8.42
N VAL A 125 14.04 -0.87 -9.44
CA VAL A 125 14.42 -0.72 -10.86
C VAL A 125 14.03 0.63 -11.47
N GLY A 126 13.61 1.58 -10.63
CA GLY A 126 13.35 2.97 -11.02
C GLY A 126 12.09 3.16 -11.88
N VAL A 127 11.04 2.37 -11.63
CA VAL A 127 9.71 2.60 -12.22
C VAL A 127 9.05 3.85 -11.65
N PHE A 128 9.26 4.09 -10.35
CA PHE A 128 8.68 5.21 -9.59
C PHE A 128 9.75 6.19 -9.14
#